data_AF-A0A432IB48-F1
#
_entry.id   AF-A0A432IB48-F1
#
_cell.length_a   1.000
_cell.length_b   1.000
_cell.length_c   1.000
_cell.angle_alpha   90.00
_cell.angle_beta   90.00
_cell.angle_gamma   90.00
#
_symmetry.space_group_name_H-M   'P 1'
#
loop_
_entity.id
_entity.type
_entity.pdbx_description
1 polymer ?
#
loop_
_entity_poly.entity_id
_entity_poly.type
_entity_poly.pdbx_seq_one_letter_code
_entity_poly.pdbx_strand_id
1 'polypeptide(L)'
;MKKFVPVLLLFLILSSCGTKEDVVYFNGIGPKDNMIGIESYMPTYHVDDELLIVVNGTDPEAVKPFNLSAVSISLDRLDGYGRERLQTYIIDPEGNIDFPVIGKIKLAGLNREQAINLIESKLSPDYLKDPIVNIKTINYKVTVLGEVARPGTYTATNERITLIEALAMAGDLTIHGERENVLVIRDYDGEKTYTRVNLKSKDLFNSPVYYLTQNDVVYVEPNKSQARASKIGAGTSVAISIVGILISVATLVVTIVN
;
A
#
# COMPACT_ATOMS: atom_id res chain seq x y z
N MET A 1 58.89 9.13 15.56
CA MET A 1 57.58 9.39 14.90
C MET A 1 57.22 8.41 13.77
N LYS A 2 58.18 7.77 13.08
CA LYS A 2 57.92 6.80 11.99
C LYS A 2 57.14 5.52 12.38
N LYS A 3 57.07 5.16 13.68
CA LYS A 3 56.37 3.96 14.16
C LYS A 3 54.88 4.16 14.50
N PHE A 4 54.39 5.41 14.57
CA PHE A 4 52.98 5.70 14.92
C PHE A 4 52.04 5.76 13.70
N VAL A 5 52.57 6.11 12.53
CA VAL A 5 51.83 6.15 11.26
C VAL A 5 51.20 4.81 10.87
N PRO A 6 51.89 3.66 10.94
CA PRO A 6 51.27 2.38 10.57
C PRO A 6 50.17 1.94 11.55
N VAL A 7 50.25 2.34 12.82
CA VAL A 7 49.25 2.02 13.85
C VAL A 7 47.94 2.81 13.63
N LEU A 8 48.06 4.09 13.25
CA LEU A 8 46.91 4.93 12.89
C LEU A 8 46.22 4.44 11.61
N LEU A 9 47.01 4.01 10.62
CA LEU A 9 46.48 3.44 9.37
C LEU A 9 45.74 2.11 9.62
N LEU A 10 46.24 1.28 10.54
CA LEU A 10 45.60 0.01 10.92
C LEU A 10 44.25 0.21 11.62
N PHE A 11 44.11 1.27 12.42
CA PHE A 11 42.85 1.61 13.10
C PHE A 11 41.76 2.10 12.13
N LEU A 12 42.15 2.76 11.02
CA LEU A 12 41.24 3.20 9.96
C LEU A 12 40.65 2.04 9.14
N ILE A 13 41.35 0.89 9.05
CA ILE A 13 40.92 -0.27 8.26
C ILE A 13 39.92 -1.15 9.04
N LEU A 14 39.89 -1.06 10.37
CA LEU A 14 39.00 -1.86 11.23
C LEU A 14 37.57 -1.32 11.36
N SER A 15 37.24 -0.21 10.68
CA SER A 15 35.96 0.48 10.82
C SER A 15 35.02 0.30 9.64
N SER A 16 34.82 -0.92 9.12
CA SER A 16 33.66 -1.18 8.25
C SER A 16 33.44 -2.66 7.94
N CYS A 17 32.41 -3.24 8.54
CA CYS A 17 31.62 -4.30 7.89
C CYS A 17 30.18 -4.17 8.42
N GLY A 18 29.28 -3.62 7.59
CA GLY A 18 27.84 -3.70 7.86
C GLY A 18 27.37 -5.14 7.73
N THR A 19 26.56 -5.60 8.68
CA THR A 19 26.03 -6.97 8.76
C THR A 19 24.87 -7.20 7.79
N LYS A 20 24.76 -8.42 7.29
CA LYS A 20 23.79 -8.88 6.26
C LYS A 20 22.36 -9.10 6.82
N GLU A 21 22.17 -8.96 8.13
CA GLU A 21 20.95 -9.37 8.86
C GLU A 21 19.75 -8.41 8.74
N ASP A 22 19.89 -7.29 8.04
CA ASP A 22 18.86 -6.23 8.03
C ASP A 22 17.80 -6.35 6.91
N VAL A 23 17.92 -7.34 6.02
CA VAL A 23 17.04 -7.48 4.82
C VAL A 23 16.11 -8.70 4.83
N VAL A 24 16.15 -9.54 5.87
CA VAL A 24 15.37 -10.79 5.94
C VAL A 24 14.00 -10.56 6.58
N TYR A 25 12.94 -11.07 5.94
CA TYR A 25 11.56 -11.05 6.45
C TYR A 25 11.29 -12.16 7.46
N PHE A 26 10.22 -11.97 8.27
CA PHE A 26 9.57 -13.05 9.02
C PHE A 26 10.48 -13.85 9.96
N ASN A 27 11.36 -13.16 10.67
CA ASN A 27 12.22 -13.77 11.67
C ASN A 27 11.37 -14.27 12.84
N GLY A 28 11.67 -15.49 13.31
CA GLY A 28 11.03 -16.07 14.49
C GLY A 28 9.71 -16.81 14.25
N ILE A 29 9.40 -17.19 13.00
CA ILE A 29 8.31 -18.12 12.68
C ILE A 29 8.84 -19.56 12.72
N GLY A 30 8.36 -20.36 13.69
CA GLY A 30 8.70 -21.77 13.85
C GLY A 30 7.59 -22.73 13.36
N PRO A 31 7.90 -24.02 13.13
CA PRO A 31 6.94 -25.02 12.64
C PRO A 31 5.72 -25.29 13.56
N LYS A 32 5.75 -24.76 14.80
CA LYS A 32 4.70 -24.91 15.82
C LYS A 32 3.95 -23.60 16.10
N ASP A 33 4.32 -22.51 15.44
CA ASP A 33 3.53 -21.28 15.51
C ASP A 33 2.24 -21.50 14.69
N ASN A 34 1.24 -22.08 15.33
CA ASN A 34 -0.13 -22.00 14.82
C ASN A 34 -0.56 -20.54 14.97
N MET A 35 -0.70 -19.83 13.86
CA MET A 35 -1.28 -18.49 13.86
C MET A 35 -2.75 -18.60 14.30
N ILE A 36 -2.98 -18.36 15.59
CA ILE A 36 -4.31 -18.33 16.19
C ILE A 36 -5.04 -17.13 15.59
N GLY A 37 -6.06 -17.43 14.79
CA GLY A 37 -7.18 -16.54 14.50
C GLY A 37 -6.83 -15.24 13.77
N ILE A 38 -6.70 -15.31 12.44
CA ILE A 38 -7.22 -14.19 11.65
C ILE A 38 -8.74 -14.24 11.87
N GLU A 39 -9.23 -13.58 12.91
CA GLU A 39 -10.65 -13.21 12.97
C GLU A 39 -10.95 -12.54 11.63
N SER A 40 -11.94 -13.08 10.93
CA SER A 40 -12.30 -12.73 9.57
C SER A 40 -12.29 -11.21 9.39
N TYR A 41 -11.20 -10.64 8.87
CA TYR A 41 -11.15 -9.23 8.56
C TYR A 41 -12.18 -8.99 7.47
N MET A 42 -13.30 -8.38 7.87
CA MET A 42 -14.41 -8.06 7.00
C MET A 42 -14.36 -6.56 6.72
N PRO A 43 -13.88 -6.14 5.54
CA PRO A 43 -13.86 -4.72 5.20
C PRO A 43 -15.29 -4.18 5.20
N THR A 44 -15.47 -3.02 5.81
CA THR A 44 -16.71 -2.25 5.79
C THR A 44 -16.62 -1.17 4.74
N TYR A 45 -17.77 -0.72 4.23
CA TYR A 45 -17.85 0.39 3.30
C TYR A 45 -17.70 1.74 4.01
N HIS A 46 -17.08 2.71 3.35
CA HIS A 46 -16.82 4.07 3.83
C HIS A 46 -17.33 5.12 2.84
N VAL A 47 -17.31 6.39 3.24
CA VAL A 47 -17.63 7.50 2.34
C VAL A 47 -16.65 7.48 1.15
N ASP A 48 -17.14 7.89 -0.03
CA ASP A 48 -16.41 7.88 -1.31
C ASP A 48 -16.07 6.48 -1.87
N ASP A 49 -16.54 5.40 -1.26
CA ASP A 49 -16.46 4.07 -1.86
C ASP A 49 -17.34 3.99 -3.11
N GLU A 50 -16.76 3.43 -4.19
CA GLU A 50 -17.43 3.25 -5.47
C GLU A 50 -17.84 1.79 -5.62
N LEU A 51 -19.16 1.55 -5.63
CA LEU A 51 -19.75 0.21 -5.62
C LEU A 51 -20.48 -0.06 -6.94
N LEU A 52 -20.18 -1.19 -7.56
CA LEU A 52 -21.02 -1.78 -8.59
C LEU A 52 -22.03 -2.70 -7.90
N ILE A 53 -23.32 -2.37 -7.99
CA ILE A 53 -24.41 -3.18 -7.45
C ILE A 53 -25.25 -3.70 -8.61
N VAL A 54 -25.41 -5.01 -8.69
CA VAL A 54 -26.21 -5.69 -9.72
C VAL A 54 -27.26 -6.56 -9.04
N VAL A 55 -28.53 -6.28 -9.32
CA VAL A 55 -29.68 -7.06 -8.87
C VAL A 55 -30.05 -8.07 -9.93
N ASN A 56 -30.13 -9.33 -9.56
CA ASN A 56 -30.55 -10.43 -10.41
C ASN A 56 -31.84 -11.04 -9.84
N GLY A 57 -32.62 -11.68 -10.69
CA GLY A 57 -33.88 -12.30 -10.31
C GLY A 57 -34.34 -13.28 -11.38
N THR A 58 -35.41 -14.01 -11.07
CA THR A 58 -35.99 -15.00 -11.98
C THR A 58 -36.64 -14.37 -13.21
N ASP A 59 -37.15 -13.15 -13.08
CA ASP A 59 -37.67 -12.33 -14.18
C ASP A 59 -36.70 -11.18 -14.52
N PRO A 60 -36.02 -11.22 -15.68
CA PRO A 60 -35.11 -10.17 -16.11
C PRO A 60 -35.77 -8.80 -16.31
N GLU A 61 -37.05 -8.74 -16.68
CA GLU A 61 -37.74 -7.46 -16.90
C GLU A 61 -38.09 -6.79 -15.56
N ALA A 62 -38.43 -7.59 -14.54
CA ALA A 62 -38.74 -7.09 -13.21
C ALA A 62 -37.53 -6.46 -12.51
N VAL A 63 -36.29 -6.93 -12.79
CA VAL A 63 -35.08 -6.40 -12.16
C VAL A 63 -34.50 -5.16 -12.86
N LYS A 64 -34.90 -4.86 -14.11
CA LYS A 64 -34.37 -3.71 -14.87
C LYS A 64 -34.46 -2.37 -14.13
N PRO A 65 -35.58 -2.02 -13.48
CA PRO A 65 -35.69 -0.74 -12.78
C PRO A 65 -34.73 -0.58 -11.61
N PHE A 66 -34.18 -1.67 -11.06
CA PHE A 66 -33.28 -1.67 -9.91
C PHE A 66 -31.79 -1.67 -10.30
N ASN A 67 -31.49 -1.81 -11.59
CA ASN A 67 -30.13 -1.76 -12.11
C ASN A 67 -29.91 -0.43 -12.84
N LEU A 68 -28.75 0.19 -12.60
CA LEU A 68 -28.37 1.38 -13.34
C LEU A 68 -28.17 1.03 -14.82
N SER A 69 -28.76 1.84 -15.71
CA SER A 69 -28.60 1.63 -17.15
C SER A 69 -27.14 1.84 -17.54
N ALA A 70 -26.57 0.87 -18.25
CA ALA A 70 -25.23 1.02 -18.78
C ALA A 70 -25.22 2.14 -19.83
N VAL A 71 -24.27 3.06 -19.70
CA VAL A 71 -24.10 4.13 -20.69
C VAL A 71 -23.09 3.65 -21.71
N SER A 72 -23.51 3.53 -22.97
CA SER A 72 -22.60 3.35 -24.08
C SER A 72 -21.89 4.68 -24.34
N ILE A 73 -20.70 4.84 -23.77
CA ILE A 73 -19.84 5.96 -24.14
C ILE A 73 -19.25 5.62 -25.51
N SER A 74 -19.82 6.21 -26.55
CA SER A 74 -19.20 6.27 -27.88
C SER A 74 -17.99 7.19 -27.77
N LEU A 75 -16.84 6.64 -27.38
CA LEU A 75 -15.57 7.36 -27.45
C LEU A 75 -15.23 7.53 -28.93
N ASP A 76 -15.10 8.78 -29.36
CA ASP A 76 -14.75 9.21 -30.72
C ASP A 76 -13.28 8.86 -31.05
N ARG A 77 -12.96 7.56 -31.07
CA ARG A 77 -11.66 7.00 -31.44
C ARG A 77 -11.87 5.76 -32.31
N LEU A 78 -11.04 5.67 -33.35
CA LEU A 78 -11.04 4.75 -34.50
C LEU A 78 -11.09 3.23 -34.22
N ASP A 79 -11.28 2.79 -32.97
CA ASP A 79 -11.34 1.38 -32.59
C ASP A 79 -12.78 1.03 -32.18
N GLY A 80 -13.56 0.46 -33.11
CA GLY A 80 -15.01 0.20 -33.04
C GLY A 80 -15.51 -0.78 -31.96
N TYR A 81 -14.90 -0.78 -30.78
CA TYR A 81 -15.39 -1.47 -29.59
C TYR A 81 -15.87 -0.43 -28.57
N GLY A 82 -17.15 -0.09 -28.64
CA GLY A 82 -17.81 0.66 -27.56
C GLY A 82 -17.71 -0.16 -26.28
N ARG A 83 -16.95 0.33 -25.29
CA ARG A 83 -16.93 -0.28 -23.95
C ARG A 83 -18.15 0.21 -23.19
N GLU A 84 -19.12 -0.68 -23.05
CA GLU A 84 -20.23 -0.48 -22.14
C GLU A 84 -19.67 -0.37 -20.71
N ARG A 85 -19.75 0.84 -20.12
CA ARG A 85 -19.39 1.03 -18.71
C ARG A 85 -20.66 0.86 -17.90
N LEU A 86 -20.66 -0.16 -17.04
CA LEU A 86 -21.62 -0.27 -15.97
C LEU A 86 -21.46 0.96 -15.07
N GLN A 87 -22.59 1.57 -14.69
CA GLN A 87 -22.58 2.67 -13.73
C GLN A 87 -22.35 2.13 -12.31
N THR A 88 -21.79 2.99 -11.48
CA THR A 88 -21.43 2.71 -10.10
C THR A 88 -22.16 3.67 -9.16
N TYR A 89 -22.31 3.24 -7.91
CA TYR A 89 -22.80 4.05 -6.81
C TYR A 89 -21.62 4.61 -6.04
N ILE A 90 -21.72 5.84 -5.58
CA ILE A 90 -20.75 6.46 -4.68
C ILE A 90 -21.44 6.66 -3.34
N ILE A 91 -20.80 6.25 -2.25
CA ILE A 91 -21.33 6.49 -0.90
C ILE A 91 -21.18 7.98 -0.56
N ASP A 92 -22.31 8.63 -0.31
CA ASP A 92 -22.40 10.05 0.04
C ASP A 92 -21.79 10.35 1.44
N PRO A 93 -21.52 11.62 1.78
CA PRO A 93 -20.99 12.00 3.09
C PRO A 93 -21.88 11.61 4.28
N GLU A 94 -23.18 11.37 4.07
CA GLU A 94 -24.08 10.86 5.10
C GLU A 94 -24.05 9.31 5.22
N GLY A 95 -23.26 8.65 4.37
CA GLY A 95 -23.03 7.22 4.33
C GLY A 95 -24.04 6.42 3.51
N ASN A 96 -24.76 7.07 2.58
CA ASN A 96 -25.83 6.49 1.80
C ASN A 96 -25.51 6.40 0.30
N ILE A 97 -26.28 5.57 -0.40
CA ILE A 97 -26.37 5.57 -1.86
C ILE A 97 -27.80 5.90 -2.28
N ASP A 98 -27.97 6.54 -3.44
CA ASP A 98 -29.27 6.73 -4.08
C ASP A 98 -29.62 5.50 -4.93
N PHE A 99 -30.36 4.56 -4.36
CA PHE A 99 -30.72 3.31 -5.03
C PHE A 99 -32.03 3.46 -5.84
N PRO A 100 -32.10 2.99 -7.10
CA PRO A 100 -33.30 3.11 -7.93
C PRO A 100 -34.53 2.48 -7.29
N VAL A 101 -35.69 3.13 -7.45
CA VAL A 101 -37.00 2.73 -6.91
C VAL A 101 -37.11 2.80 -5.38
N ILE A 102 -36.09 2.35 -4.65
CA ILE A 102 -36.06 2.28 -3.18
C ILE A 102 -35.69 3.63 -2.54
N GLY A 103 -34.83 4.42 -3.18
CA GLY A 103 -34.30 5.68 -2.65
C GLY A 103 -33.02 5.50 -1.83
N LYS A 104 -32.81 6.35 -0.82
CA LYS A 104 -31.57 6.35 -0.04
C LYS A 104 -31.40 5.09 0.81
N ILE A 105 -30.25 4.43 0.69
CA ILE A 105 -29.86 3.26 1.50
C ILE A 105 -28.52 3.54 2.18
N LYS A 106 -28.46 3.39 3.51
CA LYS A 106 -27.23 3.55 4.29
C LYS A 106 -26.35 2.31 4.17
N LEU A 107 -25.16 2.46 3.58
CA LEU A 107 -24.19 1.38 3.39
C LEU A 107 -22.89 1.58 4.18
N ALA A 108 -22.54 2.82 4.53
CA ALA A 108 -21.34 3.08 5.33
C ALA A 108 -21.38 2.32 6.67
N GLY A 109 -20.25 1.70 7.02
CA GLY A 109 -20.10 0.86 8.21
C GLY A 109 -20.59 -0.58 8.06
N LEU A 110 -21.27 -0.92 6.97
CA LEU A 110 -21.67 -2.31 6.68
C LEU A 110 -20.55 -3.04 5.94
N ASN A 111 -20.35 -4.31 6.25
CA ASN A 111 -19.60 -5.20 5.38
C ASN A 111 -20.45 -5.64 4.17
N ARG A 112 -19.82 -6.27 3.18
CA ARG A 112 -20.49 -6.71 1.95
C ARG A 112 -21.71 -7.59 2.20
N GLU A 113 -21.61 -8.56 3.11
CA GLU A 113 -22.70 -9.47 3.43
C GLU A 113 -23.89 -8.73 4.06
N GLN A 114 -23.61 -7.84 5.01
CA GLN A 114 -24.62 -7.00 5.65
C GLN A 114 -25.30 -6.07 4.65
N ALA A 115 -24.54 -5.48 3.72
CA ALA A 115 -25.08 -4.63 2.66
C ALA A 115 -25.97 -5.41 1.69
N ILE A 116 -25.55 -6.62 1.28
CA ILE A 116 -26.37 -7.52 0.44
C ILE A 116 -27.68 -7.83 1.15
N ASN A 117 -27.61 -8.30 2.40
CA ASN A 117 -28.79 -8.64 3.19
C ASN A 117 -29.71 -7.43 3.38
N LEU A 118 -29.16 -6.24 3.59
CA LEU A 118 -29.94 -5.01 3.70
C LEU A 118 -30.68 -4.71 2.40
N ILE A 119 -30.00 -4.72 1.25
CA ILE A 119 -30.64 -4.43 -0.04
C ILE A 119 -31.69 -5.49 -0.39
N GLU A 120 -31.38 -6.77 -0.17
CA GLU A 120 -32.33 -7.86 -0.39
C GLU A 120 -33.59 -7.71 0.48
N SER A 121 -33.44 -7.30 1.74
CA SER A 121 -34.56 -7.03 2.64
C SER A 121 -35.43 -5.84 2.23
N LYS A 122 -34.89 -4.92 1.42
CA LYS A 122 -35.64 -3.77 0.86
C LYS A 122 -36.35 -4.11 -0.45
N LEU A 123 -35.88 -5.13 -1.16
CA LEU A 123 -36.43 -5.59 -2.43
C LEU A 123 -37.49 -6.69 -2.24
N SER A 124 -37.26 -7.62 -1.31
CA SER A 124 -38.13 -8.75 -1.05
C SER A 124 -38.97 -8.54 0.22
N PRO A 125 -40.26 -8.89 0.22
CA PRO A 125 -41.04 -9.47 -0.90
C PRO A 125 -41.75 -8.42 -1.76
N ASP A 126 -41.68 -7.14 -1.39
CA ASP A 126 -42.57 -6.10 -1.91
C ASP A 126 -42.35 -5.76 -3.39
N TYR A 127 -41.13 -5.93 -3.91
CA TYR A 127 -40.76 -5.58 -5.27
C TYR A 127 -40.33 -6.78 -6.11
N LEU A 128 -39.53 -7.68 -5.53
CA LEU A 128 -38.95 -8.84 -6.21
C LEU A 128 -39.08 -10.09 -5.34
N LYS A 129 -39.38 -11.22 -5.99
CA LYS A 129 -39.35 -12.53 -5.34
C LYS A 129 -37.94 -13.12 -5.44
N ASP A 130 -37.35 -13.41 -4.29
CA ASP A 130 -36.02 -14.04 -4.14
C ASP A 130 -34.92 -13.36 -4.99
N PRO A 131 -34.70 -12.03 -4.82
CA PRO A 131 -33.65 -11.32 -5.55
C PRO A 131 -32.26 -11.78 -5.10
N ILE A 132 -31.30 -11.76 -6.03
CA ILE A 132 -29.88 -12.02 -5.75
C ILE A 132 -29.10 -10.73 -6.00
N VAL A 133 -28.53 -10.16 -4.93
CA VAL A 133 -27.76 -8.92 -5.02
C VAL A 133 -26.26 -9.21 -5.03
N ASN A 134 -25.57 -8.70 -6.05
CA ASN A 134 -24.12 -8.73 -6.15
C ASN A 134 -23.55 -7.32 -5.97
N ILE A 135 -22.68 -7.14 -4.98
CA ILE A 135 -21.95 -5.90 -4.75
C ILE A 135 -20.46 -6.16 -5.04
N LYS A 136 -19.81 -5.21 -5.71
CA LYS A 136 -18.36 -5.19 -5.93
C LYS A 136 -17.81 -3.78 -5.74
N THR A 137 -16.78 -3.61 -4.91
CA THR A 137 -16.03 -2.34 -4.85
C THR A 137 -15.12 -2.19 -6.08
N ILE A 138 -15.18 -1.02 -6.73
CA ILE A 138 -14.45 -0.74 -7.98
C ILE A 138 -13.18 0.06 -7.73
N ASN A 139 -13.18 0.96 -6.74
CA ASN A 139 -12.08 1.88 -6.49
C ASN A 139 -11.17 1.46 -5.31
N TYR A 140 -11.17 0.18 -4.95
CA TYR A 140 -10.35 -0.33 -3.85
C TYR A 140 -8.86 -0.26 -4.20
N LYS A 141 -8.20 0.81 -3.76
CA LYS A 141 -6.81 1.11 -4.10
C LYS A 141 -5.99 1.43 -2.86
N VAL A 142 -4.71 1.13 -2.92
CA VAL A 142 -3.71 1.47 -1.91
C VAL A 142 -2.55 2.17 -2.57
N THR A 143 -1.90 3.08 -1.86
CA THR A 143 -0.74 3.82 -2.38
C THR A 143 0.51 3.38 -1.66
N VAL A 144 1.55 3.02 -2.40
CA VAL A 144 2.85 2.63 -1.85
C VAL A 144 3.91 3.64 -2.26
N LEU A 145 4.62 4.21 -1.28
CA LEU A 145 5.59 5.28 -1.45
C LEU A 145 6.93 4.94 -0.75
N GLY A 146 7.99 5.66 -1.13
CA GLY A 146 9.29 5.59 -0.50
C GLY A 146 10.23 4.56 -1.13
N GLU A 147 11.04 3.89 -0.32
CA GLU A 147 12.07 2.93 -0.75
C GLU A 147 11.51 1.57 -1.18
N VAL A 148 10.73 1.59 -2.26
CA VAL A 148 10.22 0.41 -2.97
C VAL A 148 10.64 0.47 -4.44
N ALA A 149 10.63 -0.67 -5.13
CA ALA A 149 11.08 -0.72 -6.53
C ALA A 149 10.22 0.14 -7.48
N ARG A 150 8.90 0.17 -7.25
CA ARG A 150 7.94 0.92 -8.05
C ARG A 150 6.92 1.62 -7.13
N PRO A 151 7.21 2.83 -6.66
CA PRO A 151 6.23 3.65 -5.95
C PRO A 151 5.01 3.94 -6.85
N GLY A 152 3.81 3.94 -6.29
CA GLY A 152 2.59 4.20 -7.05
C GLY A 152 1.30 3.78 -6.33
N THR A 153 0.18 4.04 -6.98
CA THR A 153 -1.14 3.60 -6.52
C THR A 153 -1.55 2.31 -7.24
N TYR A 154 -2.03 1.35 -6.46
CA TYR A 154 -2.36 0.00 -6.89
C TYR A 154 -3.81 -0.33 -6.57
N THR A 155 -4.58 -0.72 -7.57
CA THR A 155 -5.95 -1.20 -7.39
C THR A 155 -5.92 -2.68 -7.04
N ALA A 156 -6.56 -3.06 -5.94
CA ALA A 156 -6.72 -4.46 -5.56
C ALA A 156 -7.80 -5.10 -6.43
N THR A 157 -7.51 -6.29 -6.97
CA THR A 157 -8.50 -7.06 -7.74
C THR A 157 -9.59 -7.64 -6.84
N ASN A 158 -9.23 -7.91 -5.58
CA ASN A 158 -10.10 -8.43 -4.55
C ASN A 158 -10.47 -7.29 -3.58
N GLU A 159 -11.62 -7.37 -2.92
CA GLU A 159 -12.07 -6.38 -1.91
C GLU A 159 -11.21 -6.39 -0.62
N ARG A 160 -10.06 -7.05 -0.65
CA ARG A 160 -9.07 -7.07 0.41
C ARG A 160 -7.68 -7.10 -0.20
N ILE A 161 -6.75 -6.42 0.44
CA ILE A 161 -5.33 -6.49 0.13
C ILE A 161 -4.53 -6.42 1.43
N THR A 162 -3.54 -7.29 1.56
CA THR A 162 -2.62 -7.27 2.69
C THR A 162 -1.49 -6.28 2.43
N LEU A 163 -0.84 -5.83 3.51
CA LEU A 163 0.37 -5.02 3.40
C LEU A 163 1.46 -5.72 2.57
N ILE A 164 1.59 -7.03 2.72
CA ILE A 164 2.56 -7.84 1.96
C ILE A 164 2.23 -7.85 0.46
N GLU A 165 0.96 -8.05 0.10
CA GLU A 165 0.52 -8.01 -1.30
C GLU A 165 0.75 -6.63 -1.93
N ALA A 166 0.43 -5.55 -1.22
CA ALA A 166 0.66 -4.19 -1.71
C ALA A 166 2.15 -3.91 -1.97
N LEU A 167 3.02 -4.32 -1.04
CA LEU A 167 4.47 -4.21 -1.22
C LEU A 167 4.97 -5.08 -2.39
N ALA A 168 4.44 -6.29 -2.56
CA ALA A 168 4.77 -7.16 -3.69
C ALA A 168 4.35 -6.55 -5.03
N MET A 169 3.16 -5.92 -5.11
CA MET A 169 2.72 -5.18 -6.30
C MET A 169 3.69 -4.04 -6.64
N ALA A 170 4.17 -3.34 -5.60
CA ALA A 170 5.20 -2.30 -5.70
C ALA A 170 6.60 -2.83 -6.06
N GLY A 171 6.77 -4.14 -6.26
CA GLY A 171 8.05 -4.75 -6.61
C GLY A 171 8.99 -4.92 -5.41
N ASP A 172 8.42 -5.00 -4.20
CA ASP A 172 9.10 -5.13 -2.91
C ASP A 172 9.94 -3.89 -2.53
N LEU A 173 10.38 -3.87 -1.27
CA LEU A 173 11.28 -2.88 -0.73
C LEU A 173 12.65 -2.99 -1.39
N THR A 174 13.30 -1.85 -1.65
CA THR A 174 14.69 -1.85 -2.09
C THR A 174 15.59 -2.39 -0.98
N ILE A 175 16.86 -2.66 -1.30
CA ILE A 175 17.88 -2.97 -0.29
C ILE A 175 18.09 -1.81 0.70
N HIS A 176 17.63 -0.61 0.34
CA HIS A 176 17.71 0.59 1.15
C HIS A 176 16.45 0.83 1.98
N GLY A 177 15.38 0.06 1.80
CA GLY A 177 14.15 0.21 2.58
C GLY A 177 14.28 -0.31 4.01
N GLU A 178 13.83 0.50 4.97
CA GLU A 178 13.77 0.16 6.39
C GLU A 178 12.58 -0.78 6.68
N ARG A 179 12.88 -2.07 6.87
CA ARG A 179 11.86 -3.11 7.08
C ARG A 179 11.27 -3.09 8.48
N GLU A 180 11.98 -2.53 9.46
CA GLU A 180 11.51 -2.49 10.86
C GLU A 180 10.48 -1.38 11.12
N ASN A 181 10.26 -0.53 10.12
CA ASN A 181 9.65 0.77 10.33
C ASN A 181 8.85 1.25 9.10
N VAL A 182 7.92 0.41 8.66
CA VAL A 182 6.98 0.76 7.58
C VAL A 182 5.79 1.48 8.18
N LEU A 183 5.47 2.66 7.64
CA LEU A 183 4.34 3.47 8.08
C LEU A 183 3.12 3.17 7.22
N VAL A 184 2.00 2.85 7.84
CA VAL A 184 0.68 2.84 7.21
C VAL A 184 -0.10 4.03 7.73
N ILE A 185 -0.58 4.86 6.80
CA ILE A 185 -1.45 5.99 7.05
C ILE A 185 -2.83 5.61 6.54
N ARG A 186 -3.81 5.64 7.45
CA ARG A 186 -5.19 5.32 7.14
C ARG A 186 -6.08 6.50 7.47
N ASP A 187 -7.03 6.79 6.60
CA ASP A 187 -8.00 7.87 6.76
C ASP A 187 -9.39 7.26 6.84
N TYR A 188 -10.06 7.45 7.97
CA TYR A 188 -11.46 7.09 8.17
C TYR A 188 -12.27 8.38 8.24
N ASP A 189 -12.87 8.78 7.12
CA ASP A 189 -13.81 9.91 7.02
C ASP A 189 -13.29 11.20 7.70
N GLY A 190 -11.98 11.47 7.60
CA GLY A 190 -11.31 12.65 8.17
C GLY A 190 -10.48 12.38 9.43
N GLU A 191 -10.60 11.20 10.05
CA GLU A 191 -9.74 10.78 11.15
C GLU A 191 -8.54 9.98 10.62
N LYS A 192 -7.34 10.57 10.71
CA LYS A 192 -6.11 9.92 10.27
C LYS A 192 -5.45 9.13 11.40
N THR A 193 -5.19 7.85 11.14
CA THR A 193 -4.39 6.99 12.00
C THR A 193 -3.04 6.69 11.35
N TYR A 194 -2.01 6.59 12.18
CA TYR A 194 -0.62 6.39 11.77
C TYR A 194 -0.07 5.18 12.51
N THR A 195 0.12 4.07 11.80
CA THR A 195 0.60 2.82 12.40
C THR A 195 1.95 2.43 11.79
N ARG A 196 2.95 2.22 12.64
CA ARG A 196 4.25 1.69 12.21
C ARG A 196 4.31 0.19 12.46
N VAL A 197 4.81 -0.55 11.48
CA VAL A 197 4.93 -2.01 11.55
C VAL A 197 6.34 -2.47 11.20
N ASN A 198 6.75 -3.54 11.87
CA ASN A 198 8.01 -4.23 11.61
C ASN A 198 7.74 -5.46 10.74
N LEU A 199 8.16 -5.41 9.47
CA LEU A 199 7.99 -6.51 8.51
C LEU A 199 8.83 -7.74 8.83
N LYS A 200 9.82 -7.62 9.72
CA LYS A 200 10.65 -8.74 10.18
C LYS A 200 9.99 -9.53 11.31
N SER A 201 9.05 -8.94 12.05
CA SER A 201 8.40 -9.59 13.19
C SER A 201 7.18 -10.40 12.76
N LYS A 202 6.95 -11.54 13.42
CA LYS A 202 5.69 -12.29 13.31
C LYS A 202 4.47 -11.50 13.82
N ASP A 203 4.68 -10.49 14.65
CA ASP A 203 3.61 -9.62 15.15
C ASP A 203 2.92 -8.86 14.02
N LEU A 204 3.56 -8.73 12.84
CA LEU A 204 2.97 -8.16 11.65
C LEU A 204 1.60 -8.77 11.33
N PHE A 205 1.46 -10.09 11.43
CA PHE A 205 0.23 -10.79 11.06
C PHE A 205 -0.95 -10.48 12.00
N ASN A 206 -0.66 -10.01 13.21
CA ASN A 206 -1.66 -9.57 14.18
C ASN A 206 -1.85 -8.05 14.18
N SER A 207 -1.19 -7.34 13.28
CA SER A 207 -1.27 -5.89 13.20
C SER A 207 -2.65 -5.44 12.70
N PRO A 208 -3.23 -4.35 13.25
CA PRO A 208 -4.49 -3.78 12.74
C PRO A 208 -4.40 -3.25 11.30
N VAL A 209 -3.18 -3.12 10.76
CA VAL A 209 -2.92 -2.71 9.38
C VAL A 209 -2.34 -3.85 8.53
N TYR A 210 -2.43 -5.10 8.99
CA TYR A 210 -2.05 -6.26 8.16
C TYR A 210 -2.89 -6.34 6.89
N TYR A 211 -4.21 -6.19 7.04
CA TYR A 211 -5.10 -5.89 5.93
C TYR A 211 -5.22 -4.37 5.78
N LEU A 212 -4.94 -3.90 4.58
CA LEU A 212 -5.08 -2.51 4.22
C LEU A 212 -6.53 -2.22 3.88
N THR A 213 -6.99 -1.01 4.18
CA THR A 213 -8.28 -0.49 3.73
C THR A 213 -8.12 0.30 2.44
N GLN A 214 -9.25 0.58 1.81
CA GLN A 214 -9.32 1.52 0.71
C GLN A 214 -8.63 2.85 1.07
N ASN A 215 -7.85 3.37 0.11
CA ASN A 215 -7.07 4.60 0.20
C ASN A 215 -5.91 4.61 1.22
N ASP A 216 -5.56 3.47 1.82
CA ASP A 216 -4.38 3.39 2.68
C ASP A 216 -3.10 3.81 1.94
N VAL A 217 -2.24 4.54 2.65
CA VAL A 217 -0.91 4.90 2.18
C VAL A 217 0.14 4.14 2.98
N VAL A 218 0.88 3.29 2.28
CA VAL A 218 2.05 2.59 2.79
C VAL A 218 3.28 3.39 2.43
N TYR A 219 4.09 3.73 3.41
CA TYR A 219 5.33 4.47 3.23
C TYR A 219 6.51 3.71 3.83
N VAL A 220 7.52 3.50 3.00
CA VAL A 220 8.78 2.84 3.38
C VAL A 220 9.88 3.88 3.48
N GLU A 221 10.42 4.06 4.68
CA GLU A 221 11.54 4.99 4.92
C GLU A 221 12.87 4.42 4.40
N PRO A 222 13.79 5.28 3.95
CA PRO A 222 15.16 4.85 3.69
C PRO A 222 15.91 4.51 4.97
N ASN A 223 16.73 3.49 4.90
CA ASN A 223 17.61 3.09 5.97
C ASN A 223 18.65 4.17 6.27
N LYS A 224 19.29 4.08 7.44
CA LYS A 224 20.26 5.08 7.91
C LYS A 224 21.43 5.30 6.95
N SER A 225 21.82 4.27 6.20
CA SER A 225 22.92 4.38 5.22
C SER A 225 22.51 5.26 4.05
N GLN A 226 21.34 4.99 3.46
CA GLN A 226 20.80 5.77 2.35
C GLN A 226 20.45 7.21 2.77
N ALA A 227 19.88 7.38 3.96
CA ALA A 227 19.58 8.70 4.52
C ALA A 227 20.84 9.53 4.85
N ARG A 228 21.99 8.88 5.10
CA ARG A 228 23.29 9.57 5.24
C ARG A 228 23.90 9.87 3.88
N ALA A 229 23.84 8.93 2.95
CA ALA A 229 24.35 9.12 1.59
C ALA A 229 23.69 10.32 0.90
N SER A 230 22.38 10.53 1.09
CA SER A 230 21.69 11.71 0.57
C SER A 230 22.15 13.05 1.17
N LYS A 231 22.76 13.03 2.36
CA LYS A 231 23.39 14.20 3.00
C LYS A 231 24.84 14.42 2.56
N ILE A 232 25.47 13.41 1.96
CA ILE A 232 26.83 13.52 1.39
C ILE A 232 26.71 14.25 0.05
N GLY A 233 26.67 15.58 0.09
CA GLY A 233 26.69 16.43 -1.09
C GLY A 233 28.07 16.52 -1.75
N ALA A 234 28.14 17.21 -2.90
CA ALA A 234 29.38 17.43 -3.65
C ALA A 234 30.53 18.05 -2.83
N GLY A 235 30.23 18.77 -1.74
CA GLY A 235 31.25 19.36 -0.85
C GLY A 235 32.10 18.30 -0.13
N THR A 236 31.54 17.14 0.20
CA THR A 236 32.26 16.09 0.93
C THR A 236 33.22 15.31 0.01
N SER A 237 32.81 15.03 -1.23
CA SER A 237 33.71 14.42 -2.23
C SER A 237 34.85 15.36 -2.61
N VAL A 238 34.57 16.67 -2.74
CA VAL A 238 35.60 17.70 -2.95
C VAL A 238 36.58 17.76 -1.77
N ALA A 239 36.11 17.71 -0.52
CA ALA A 239 36.99 17.69 0.64
C ALA A 239 37.90 16.44 0.67
N ILE A 240 37.36 15.26 0.37
CA ILE A 240 38.15 14.02 0.25
C ILE A 240 39.21 14.14 -0.86
N SER A 241 38.85 14.71 -2.01
CA SER A 241 39.79 14.97 -3.11
C SER A 241 40.90 15.95 -2.72
N ILE A 242 40.57 17.04 -2.02
CA ILE A 242 41.56 18.03 -1.55
C ILE A 242 42.56 17.36 -0.61
N VAL A 243 42.10 16.56 0.34
CA VAL A 243 42.99 15.84 1.26
C VAL A 243 43.89 14.86 0.49
N GLY A 244 43.35 14.14 -0.50
CA GLY A 244 44.13 13.26 -1.36
C GLY A 244 45.20 13.99 -2.18
N ILE A 245 44.86 15.15 -2.75
CA ILE A 245 45.80 16.00 -3.49
C ILE A 245 46.91 16.51 -2.55
N LEU A 246 46.56 17.00 -1.35
CA LEU A 246 47.54 17.47 -0.37
C LEU A 246 48.50 16.37 0.06
N ILE A 247 48.00 15.15 0.29
CA ILE A 247 48.83 13.97 0.59
C ILE A 247 49.77 13.67 -0.58
N SER A 248 49.27 13.66 -1.83
CA SER A 248 50.08 13.42 -3.03
C SER A 248 51.16 14.47 -3.27
N VAL A 249 50.86 15.74 -2.97
CA VAL A 249 51.83 16.83 -3.08
C VAL A 249 52.91 16.68 -1.99
N ALA A 250 52.51 16.39 -0.75
CA ALA A 250 53.45 16.18 0.34
C ALA A 250 54.38 14.98 0.08
N THR A 251 53.88 13.87 -0.44
CA THR A 251 54.71 12.71 -0.80
C THR A 251 55.69 13.05 -1.90
N LEU A 252 55.25 13.74 -2.96
CA LEU A 252 56.13 14.18 -4.05
C LEU A 252 57.27 15.07 -3.53
N VAL A 253 56.97 16.05 -2.67
CA VAL A 253 57.99 16.93 -2.08
C VAL A 253 59.00 16.13 -1.27
N VAL A 254 58.54 15.18 -0.45
CA VAL A 254 59.45 14.32 0.34
C VAL A 254 60.33 13.43 -0.55
N THR A 255 59.81 12.95 -1.68
CA THR A 255 60.59 12.15 -2.66
C THR A 255 61.62 12.98 -3.42
N ILE A 256 61.36 14.26 -3.68
CA ILE A 256 62.32 15.13 -4.36
C ILE A 256 63.45 15.58 -3.40
N VAL A 257 63.14 15.73 -2.12
CA VAL A 257 64.07 16.28 -1.11
C VAL A 257 64.98 15.22 -0.48
N ASN A 258 64.61 13.94 -0.50
CA ASN A 258 65.46 12.82 -0.04
C ASN A 258 66.05 12.04 -1.21
#